data_AF-A0A7S3ZHF1-F1
#
_entry.id   AF-A0A7S3ZHF1-F1
#
_cell.length_a   1.000
_cell.length_b   1.000
_cell.length_c   1.000
_cell.angle_alpha   90.00
_cell.angle_beta   90.00
_cell.angle_gamma   90.00
#
_symmetry.space_group_name_H-M   'P 1'
#
loop_
_entity.id
_entity.type
_entity.pdbx_description
1 polymer ?
#
loop_
_entity_poly.entity_id
_entity_poly.type
_entity_poly.pdbx_seq_one_letter_code
_entity_poly.pdbx_strand_id
1 'polypeptide(L)'
;AGHVASETSFPLVARGDLFWPEESESADHNQYIWLNDTLVAPLFDDNSIPDPDTRNVWIPPGTWRDAWNGSEITGPKTVTVTQPKERIPLYHRVGGLMVTLTRVDAMRVHQANWSTLALQAHPDFTQDKPLSVSRMIYCRE
;
A
#
# COMPACT_ATOMS: atom_id res chain seq x y z
N ALA A 1 6.24 10.62 6.69
CA ALA A 1 6.92 9.33 6.94
C ALA A 1 8.18 9.50 7.78
N GLY A 2 9.28 10.06 7.26
CA GLY A 2 10.54 10.22 8.02
C GLY A 2 10.40 11.03 9.32
N HIS A 3 9.62 12.12 9.30
CA HIS A 3 9.29 12.90 10.51
C HIS A 3 8.58 12.06 11.59
N VAL A 4 7.51 11.34 11.22
CA VAL A 4 6.80 10.44 12.15
C VAL A 4 7.75 9.39 12.73
N ALA A 5 8.56 8.74 11.88
CA ALA A 5 9.53 7.75 12.35
C ALA A 5 10.55 8.34 13.36
N SER A 6 11.00 9.58 13.14
CA SER A 6 11.93 10.24 14.07
C SER A 6 11.29 10.62 15.41
N GLU A 7 9.99 10.91 15.43
CA GLU A 7 9.29 11.33 16.66
C GLU A 7 8.75 10.15 17.45
N THR A 8 8.22 9.14 16.77
CA THR A 8 7.49 8.03 17.40
C THR A 8 8.30 6.75 17.48
N SER A 9 9.43 6.68 16.79
CA SER A 9 10.18 5.44 16.54
C SER A 9 9.36 4.36 15.82
N PHE A 10 8.20 4.72 15.26
CA PHE A 10 7.41 3.79 14.48
C PHE A 10 8.08 3.54 13.12
N PRO A 11 8.27 2.27 12.70
CA PRO A 11 9.05 1.96 11.51
C PRO A 11 8.34 2.38 10.22
N LEU A 12 9.13 2.69 9.19
CA LEU A 12 8.62 2.98 7.84
C LEU A 12 8.16 1.70 7.10
N VAL A 13 8.80 0.58 7.43
CA VAL A 13 8.57 -0.75 6.89
C VAL A 13 8.44 -1.70 8.06
N ALA A 14 7.35 -2.44 8.12
CA ALA A 14 7.07 -3.38 9.19
C ALA A 14 6.58 -4.71 8.63
N ARG A 15 7.02 -5.81 9.27
CA ARG A 15 6.42 -7.12 9.03
C ARG A 15 4.98 -7.16 9.56
N GLY A 16 4.15 -8.05 9.02
CA GLY A 16 2.73 -8.14 9.34
C GLY A 16 2.46 -8.33 10.83
N ASP A 17 3.28 -9.12 11.52
CA ASP A 17 3.13 -9.43 12.94
C ASP A 17 3.29 -8.23 13.90
N LEU A 18 3.82 -7.09 13.43
CA LEU A 18 3.75 -5.84 14.19
C LEU A 18 2.31 -5.34 14.35
N PHE A 19 1.46 -5.59 13.35
CA PHE A 19 0.07 -5.11 13.31
C PHE A 19 -0.94 -6.19 13.71
N TRP A 20 -0.66 -7.45 13.38
CA TRP A 20 -1.57 -8.59 13.58
C TRP A 20 -0.83 -9.78 14.21
N PRO A 21 -0.27 -9.63 15.42
CA PRO A 21 0.50 -10.68 16.09
C PRO A 21 -0.29 -11.97 16.37
N GLU A 22 -1.63 -11.89 16.35
CA GLU A 22 -2.54 -13.02 16.51
C GLU A 22 -2.68 -13.90 15.25
N GLU A 23 -2.31 -13.38 14.08
CA GLU A 23 -2.41 -14.09 12.80
C GLU A 23 -1.09 -14.79 12.49
N SER A 24 -1.09 -16.12 12.37
CA SER A 24 0.15 -16.89 12.21
C SER A 24 0.91 -16.56 10.92
N GLU A 25 0.17 -16.27 9.86
CA GLU A 25 0.65 -15.92 8.52
C GLU A 25 1.33 -14.54 8.50
N SER A 26 1.05 -13.68 9.49
CA SER A 26 1.66 -12.35 9.60
C SER A 26 3.16 -12.38 9.90
N ALA A 27 3.67 -13.53 10.36
CA ALA A 27 5.08 -13.77 10.61
C ALA A 27 5.92 -14.02 9.34
N ASP A 28 5.28 -14.09 8.15
CA ASP A 28 5.98 -14.21 6.87
C ASP A 28 6.97 -13.03 6.69
N HIS A 29 8.22 -13.36 6.39
CA HIS A 29 9.30 -12.38 6.20
C HIS A 29 9.38 -11.88 4.74
N ASN A 30 8.60 -12.48 3.85
CA ASN A 30 8.64 -12.23 2.41
C ASN A 30 7.61 -11.18 1.95
N GLN A 31 6.84 -10.59 2.86
CA GLN A 31 5.93 -9.48 2.61
C GLN A 31 5.94 -8.51 3.79
N TYR A 32 5.59 -7.26 3.54
CA TYR A 32 5.65 -6.21 4.56
C TYR A 32 4.63 -5.11 4.30
N ILE A 33 4.34 -4.35 5.35
CA ILE A 33 3.57 -3.12 5.29
C ILE A 33 4.53 -1.94 5.19
N TRP A 34 4.37 -1.15 4.14
CA TRP A 34 5.04 0.11 3.92
C TRP A 34 4.12 1.27 4.29
N LEU A 35 4.64 2.20 5.10
CA LEU A 35 3.94 3.42 5.55
C LEU A 35 2.54 3.19 6.15
N ASN A 36 2.30 2.00 6.74
CA ASN A 36 1.08 1.55 7.44
C ASN A 36 -0.09 1.10 6.55
N ASP A 37 -0.16 1.54 5.31
CA ASP A 37 -1.34 1.35 4.46
C ASP A 37 -1.05 0.62 3.14
N THR A 38 0.21 0.29 2.85
CA THR A 38 0.57 -0.37 1.60
C THR A 38 1.19 -1.73 1.88
N LEU A 39 0.50 -2.80 1.49
CA LEU A 39 1.04 -4.16 1.49
C LEU A 39 1.93 -4.34 0.26
N VAL A 40 3.18 -4.72 0.49
CA VAL A 40 4.16 -5.03 -0.55
C VAL A 40 4.56 -6.49 -0.43
N ALA A 41 4.44 -7.25 -1.51
CA ALA A 41 4.86 -8.64 -1.58
C ALA A 41 5.72 -8.87 -2.84
N PRO A 42 7.04 -8.59 -2.78
CA PRO A 42 7.94 -8.69 -3.93
C PRO A 42 7.98 -10.09 -4.56
N LEU A 43 8.10 -10.19 -5.89
CA LEU A 43 8.38 -11.49 -6.53
C LEU A 43 9.86 -11.83 -6.40
N PHE A 44 10.15 -13.12 -6.20
CA PHE A 44 11.48 -13.70 -6.14
C PHE A 44 11.39 -15.18 -6.55
N ASP A 45 12.52 -15.74 -6.99
CA ASP A 45 12.59 -17.14 -7.39
C ASP A 45 12.35 -18.05 -6.16
N ASP A 46 11.16 -18.61 -6.07
CA ASP A 46 10.78 -19.62 -5.08
C ASP A 46 10.75 -20.99 -5.74
N ASN A 47 11.73 -21.84 -5.41
CA ASN A 47 11.84 -23.19 -5.97
C ASN A 47 10.64 -24.11 -5.65
N SER A 48 9.75 -23.72 -4.73
CA SER A 48 8.50 -24.42 -4.45
C SER A 48 7.37 -24.08 -5.42
N ILE A 49 7.50 -23.00 -6.20
CA ILE A 49 6.53 -22.53 -7.18
C ILE A 49 7.14 -22.66 -8.59
N PRO A 50 6.51 -23.40 -9.53
CA PRO A 50 7.09 -23.61 -10.86
C PRO A 50 7.24 -22.34 -11.71
N ASP A 51 6.42 -21.33 -11.45
CA ASP A 51 6.38 -20.08 -12.20
C ASP A 51 7.05 -18.95 -11.39
N PRO A 52 8.18 -18.38 -11.87
CA PRO A 52 8.90 -17.33 -11.16
C PRO A 52 8.13 -16.00 -11.06
N ASP A 53 7.08 -15.83 -11.88
CA ASP A 53 6.24 -14.64 -11.88
C ASP A 53 5.03 -14.79 -10.92
N THR A 54 5.01 -15.87 -10.12
CA THR A 54 3.91 -16.23 -9.21
C THR A 54 4.39 -16.38 -7.76
N ARG A 55 3.57 -15.95 -6.80
CA ARG A 55 3.78 -16.22 -5.37
C ARG A 55 2.48 -16.35 -4.58
N ASN A 56 2.59 -16.89 -3.38
CA ASN A 56 1.54 -16.73 -2.36
C ASN A 56 1.70 -15.39 -1.63
N VAL A 57 0.58 -14.72 -1.39
CA VAL A 57 0.48 -13.45 -0.67
C VAL A 57 -0.60 -13.59 0.39
N TRP A 58 -0.25 -13.36 1.64
CA TRP A 58 -1.21 -13.25 2.72
C TRP A 58 -1.80 -11.83 2.73
N ILE A 59 -3.11 -11.72 2.49
CA ILE A 59 -3.86 -10.46 2.60
C ILE A 59 -4.25 -10.30 4.07
N PRO A 60 -3.78 -9.25 4.77
CA PRO A 60 -4.09 -9.04 6.17
C PRO A 60 -5.57 -8.71 6.43
N PRO A 61 -6.03 -8.72 7.69
CA PRO A 61 -7.36 -8.26 8.05
C PRO A 61 -7.72 -6.88 7.47
N GLY A 62 -8.94 -6.77 6.93
CA GLY A 62 -9.45 -5.57 6.27
C GLY A 62 -9.60 -5.73 4.75
N THR A 63 -10.07 -4.65 4.10
CA THR A 63 -10.19 -4.59 2.63
C THR A 63 -8.98 -3.90 2.03
N TRP A 64 -8.44 -4.49 0.99
CA TRP A 64 -7.25 -4.05 0.28
C TRP A 64 -7.56 -3.90 -1.20
N ARG A 65 -7.00 -2.88 -1.84
CA ARG A 65 -7.18 -2.58 -3.25
C ARG A 65 -5.87 -2.80 -4.00
N ASP A 66 -5.89 -3.63 -5.03
CA ASP A 66 -4.75 -3.86 -5.92
C ASP A 66 -4.32 -2.52 -6.56
N ALA A 67 -3.04 -2.19 -6.44
CA ALA A 67 -2.49 -0.91 -6.89
C ALA A 67 -2.45 -0.77 -8.42
N TRP A 68 -2.59 -1.87 -9.17
CA TRP A 68 -2.46 -1.90 -10.62
C TRP A 68 -3.80 -1.92 -11.33
N ASN A 69 -4.74 -2.76 -10.88
CA ASN A 69 -6.04 -2.94 -11.53
C ASN A 69 -7.21 -2.37 -10.73
N GLY A 70 -6.99 -1.95 -9.48
CA GLY A 70 -8.01 -1.35 -8.62
C GLY A 70 -9.04 -2.34 -8.07
N SER A 71 -8.90 -3.64 -8.31
CA SER A 71 -9.77 -4.67 -7.72
C SER A 71 -9.58 -4.75 -6.21
N GLU A 72 -10.66 -5.08 -5.50
CA GLU A 72 -10.64 -5.18 -4.04
C GLU A 72 -10.62 -6.63 -3.57
N ILE A 73 -9.93 -6.86 -2.46
CA ILE A 73 -9.80 -8.14 -1.81
C ILE A 73 -9.88 -7.96 -0.29
N THR A 74 -10.79 -8.70 0.34
CA THR A 74 -10.95 -8.70 1.80
C THR A 74 -10.17 -9.88 2.40
N GLY A 75 -9.33 -9.58 3.37
CA GLY A 75 -8.65 -10.55 4.23
C GLY A 75 -9.31 -10.70 5.61
N PRO A 76 -8.77 -11.54 6.50
CA PRO A 76 -7.51 -12.28 6.34
C PRO A 76 -7.66 -13.49 5.40
N LYS A 77 -6.75 -13.64 4.43
CA LYS A 77 -6.63 -14.86 3.61
C LYS A 77 -5.36 -14.86 2.78
N THR A 78 -4.85 -16.04 2.44
CA THR A 78 -3.75 -16.21 1.49
C THR A 78 -4.28 -16.43 0.08
N VAL A 79 -3.70 -15.74 -0.90
CA VAL A 79 -4.01 -15.87 -2.32
C VAL A 79 -2.75 -16.10 -3.15
N THR A 80 -2.87 -16.89 -4.22
CA THR A 80 -1.81 -17.04 -5.22
C THR A 80 -1.96 -15.95 -6.27
N VAL A 81 -0.89 -15.20 -6.52
CA VAL A 81 -0.88 -14.02 -7.38
C VAL A 81 0.24 -14.15 -8.39
N THR A 82 -0.09 -13.94 -9.67
CA THR A 82 0.87 -13.84 -10.77
C THR A 82 0.91 -12.39 -11.26
N GLN A 83 2.10 -11.83 -11.47
CA GLN A 83 2.28 -10.48 -12.01
C GLN A 83 3.30 -10.50 -13.15
N PRO A 84 3.17 -9.65 -14.17
CA PRO A 84 4.22 -9.49 -15.17
C PRO A 84 5.47 -8.89 -14.54
N LYS A 85 6.62 -9.05 -15.21
CA LYS A 85 7.96 -8.68 -14.71
C LYS A 85 8.12 -7.23 -14.28
N GLU A 86 7.31 -6.32 -14.82
CA GLU A 86 7.33 -4.90 -14.50
C GLU A 86 6.54 -4.56 -13.22
N ARG A 87 5.91 -5.56 -12.58
CA ARG A 87 5.04 -5.38 -11.41
C ARG A 87 5.37 -6.37 -10.32
N ILE A 88 5.04 -5.96 -9.10
CA ILE A 88 4.99 -6.84 -7.94
C ILE A 88 3.59 -6.75 -7.32
N PRO A 89 3.10 -7.80 -6.64
CA PRO A 89 1.90 -7.70 -5.82
C PRO A 89 2.00 -6.53 -4.84
N LEU A 90 1.10 -5.57 -4.99
CA LEU A 90 1.07 -4.31 -4.25
C LEU A 90 -0.39 -3.94 -3.99
N TYR A 91 -0.74 -3.68 -2.74
CA TYR A 91 -2.12 -3.38 -2.35
C TYR A 91 -2.17 -2.19 -1.40
N HIS A 92 -3.13 -1.29 -1.61
CA HIS A 92 -3.43 -0.18 -0.70
C HIS A 92 -4.62 -0.54 0.18
N ARG A 93 -4.50 -0.30 1.48
CA ARG A 93 -5.61 -0.50 2.42
C ARG A 93 -6.75 0.46 2.07
N VAL A 94 -7.96 -0.07 2.02
CA VAL A 94 -9.17 0.75 1.90
C VAL A 94 -9.37 1.55 3.18
N GLY A 95 -9.78 2.80 3.04
CA GLY A 95 -9.71 3.88 4.04
C GLY A 95 -8.38 4.65 4.05
N GLY A 96 -7.36 4.19 3.31
CA GLY A 96 -6.03 4.79 3.25
C GLY A 96 -5.91 6.02 2.34
N LEU A 97 -4.79 6.71 2.46
CA LEU A 97 -4.52 7.94 1.72
C LEU A 97 -3.03 8.13 1.47
N MET A 98 -2.66 8.36 0.21
CA MET A 98 -1.29 8.60 -0.22
C MET A 98 -1.13 10.01 -0.77
N VAL A 99 -0.08 10.71 -0.33
CA VAL A 99 0.28 12.03 -0.85
C VAL A 99 1.50 11.89 -1.76
N THR A 100 1.39 12.40 -2.97
CA THR A 100 2.45 12.37 -3.99
C THR A 100 2.65 13.75 -4.60
N LEU A 101 3.74 13.95 -5.34
CA LEU A 101 3.88 15.13 -6.18
C LEU A 101 2.91 15.04 -7.36
N THR A 102 2.27 16.14 -7.71
CA THR A 102 1.42 16.21 -8.91
C THR A 102 2.23 16.02 -10.19
N ARG A 103 3.49 16.46 -10.18
CA ARG A 103 4.43 16.31 -11.29
C ARG A 103 5.84 16.25 -10.73
N VAL A 104 6.67 15.39 -11.32
CA VAL A 104 8.12 15.42 -11.08
C VAL A 104 8.71 16.47 -12.01
N ASP A 105 9.16 17.57 -11.44
CA ASP A 105 9.76 18.71 -12.16
C ASP A 105 11.24 18.92 -11.83
N ALA A 106 11.77 18.16 -10.86
CA ALA A 106 13.18 18.17 -10.50
C ALA A 106 13.68 16.75 -10.19
N MET A 107 14.98 16.54 -10.42
CA MET A 107 15.66 15.26 -10.13
C MET A 107 16.10 15.15 -8.65
N ARG A 108 15.96 16.21 -7.85
CA ARG A 108 16.32 16.23 -6.42
C ARG A 108 15.14 16.69 -5.59
N VAL A 109 14.87 15.96 -4.50
CA VAL A 109 13.73 16.20 -3.59
C VAL A 109 13.67 17.64 -3.08
N HIS A 110 14.81 18.23 -2.70
CA HIS A 110 14.86 19.62 -2.20
C HIS A 110 14.63 20.69 -3.28
N GLN A 111 14.66 20.30 -4.56
CA GLN A 111 14.44 21.19 -5.71
C GLN A 111 13.05 21.04 -6.32
N ALA A 112 12.31 20.00 -5.92
CA ALA A 112 10.96 19.76 -6.42
C ALA A 112 10.02 20.90 -6.00
N ASN A 113 9.03 21.21 -6.84
CA ASN A 113 7.99 22.15 -6.47
C ASN A 113 6.96 21.50 -5.53
N TRP A 114 7.01 21.89 -4.26
CA TRP A 114 6.10 21.42 -3.21
C TRP A 114 4.82 22.24 -3.07
N SER A 115 4.57 23.24 -3.93
CA SER A 115 3.38 24.08 -3.83
C SER A 115 2.08 23.36 -4.26
N THR A 116 2.21 22.29 -5.05
CA THR A 116 1.09 21.45 -5.49
C THR A 116 1.34 19.99 -5.16
N LEU A 117 0.36 19.34 -4.54
CA LEU A 117 0.41 17.93 -4.15
C LEU A 117 -0.78 17.19 -4.77
N ALA A 118 -0.55 15.93 -5.12
CA ALA A 118 -1.60 15.00 -5.52
C ALA A 118 -1.98 14.12 -4.32
N LEU A 119 -3.29 14.09 -4.05
CA LEU A 119 -3.90 13.29 -3.00
C LEU A 119 -4.58 12.08 -3.62
N GLN A 120 -4.06 10.88 -3.37
CA GLN A 120 -4.68 9.62 -3.76
C GLN A 120 -5.44 9.06 -2.56
N ALA A 121 -6.77 9.07 -2.63
CA ALA A 121 -7.62 8.53 -1.57
C ALA A 121 -8.15 7.16 -1.99
N HIS A 122 -8.15 6.21 -1.04
CA HIS A 122 -8.72 4.87 -1.21
C HIS A 122 -9.96 4.73 -0.32
N PRO A 123 -11.07 5.44 -0.59
CA PRO A 123 -12.23 5.45 0.31
C PRO A 123 -12.87 4.07 0.45
N ASP A 124 -13.42 3.83 1.64
CA ASP A 124 -14.26 2.68 1.96
C ASP A 124 -15.72 3.01 1.60
N PHE A 125 -16.26 2.31 0.60
CA PHE A 125 -17.65 2.49 0.16
C PHE A 125 -18.62 1.48 0.79
N THR A 126 -18.13 0.58 1.66
CA THR A 126 -18.96 -0.43 2.31
C THR A 126 -19.69 0.07 3.55
N GLN A 127 -19.46 1.32 3.95
CA GLN A 127 -20.23 1.96 5.02
C GLN A 127 -21.59 2.44 4.48
N ASP A 128 -22.69 2.07 5.16
CA ASP A 128 -24.10 2.42 4.86
C ASP A 128 -24.44 3.93 4.88
N LYS A 129 -23.42 4.80 4.94
CA LYS A 129 -23.61 6.24 4.96
C LYS A 129 -23.43 6.79 3.55
N PRO A 130 -24.37 7.58 3.00
CA PRO A 130 -24.19 8.21 1.69
C PRO A 130 -22.95 9.11 1.71
N LEU A 131 -21.92 8.71 0.99
CA LEU A 131 -20.67 9.46 0.88
C LEU A 131 -20.85 10.55 -0.19
N SER A 132 -20.88 11.81 0.25
CA SER A 132 -20.76 12.95 -0.65
C SER A 132 -19.29 13.24 -0.90
N VAL A 133 -18.81 13.00 -2.11
CA VAL A 133 -17.43 13.32 -2.50
C VAL A 133 -17.40 14.78 -2.97
N SER A 134 -16.85 15.66 -2.13
CA SER A 134 -16.56 17.04 -2.52
C SER A 134 -15.08 17.17 -2.87
N ARG A 135 -14.76 17.45 -4.13
CA ARG A 135 -13.38 17.71 -4.57
C ARG A 135 -12.95 19.10 -4.10
N MET A 136 -12.15 19.18 -3.04
CA MET A 136 -11.53 20.45 -2.65
C MET A 136 -10.29 20.70 -3.51
N ILE A 137 -10.34 21.73 -4.36
CA ILE A 137 -9.17 22.26 -5.06
C ILE A 137 -8.61 23.36 -4.15
N TYR A 138 -7.53 23.06 -3.42
CA TYR A 138 -6.80 24.09 -2.70
C TYR A 138 -5.79 24.74 -3.65
N CYS A 139 -6.13 25.92 -4.18
CA CYS A 139 -5.17 26.81 -4.81
C CYS A 139 -4.62 27.73 -3.72
N ARG A 140 -3.32 27.70 -3.50
CA ARG A 140 -2.63 28.71 -2.68
C ARG A 140 -2.40 29.93 -3.58
N GLU A 141 -3.02 31.06 -3.25
CA GLU A 141 -2.73 32.37 -3.87
C GLU A 141 -1.30 32.82 -3.56
#